data_AF-A0A956UPT8-F1
#
_entry.id   AF-A0A956UPT8-F1
#
_cell.length_a   1.000
_cell.length_b   1.000
_cell.length_c   1.000
_cell.angle_alpha   90.00
_cell.angle_beta   90.00
_cell.angle_gamma   90.00
#
_symmetry.space_group_name_H-M   'P 1'
#
loop_
_entity.id
_entity.type
_entity.pdbx_description
1 polymer ?
#
loop_
_entity_poly.entity_id
_entity_poly.type
_entity_poly.pdbx_seq_one_letter_code
_entity_poly.pdbx_strand_id
1 'polypeptide(L)' 'RSADGEIDVDAVYCLGNCGLSPAVMVDGKTYGRMTAARADSLLEGIRG' A
#
# COMPACT_ATOMS: atom_id res chain seq x y z
N ARG A 1 8.05 9.23 2.73
CA ARG A 1 7.35 10.10 3.68
C ARG A 1 6.49 11.18 3.00
N SER A 2 5.26 11.39 3.47
CA SER A 2 4.33 12.47 3.06
C SER A 2 4.63 13.80 3.77
N ALA A 3 4.05 14.91 3.28
CA ALA A 3 4.30 16.27 3.80
C ALA A 3 3.75 16.50 5.22
N ASP A 4 2.63 15.88 5.57
CA ASP A 4 2.04 15.84 6.92
C ASP A 4 2.77 14.86 7.85
N GLY A 5 3.67 14.03 7.30
CA GLY A 5 4.48 13.08 8.05
C GLY A 5 3.73 11.84 8.54
N GLU A 6 2.46 11.66 8.17
CA GLU A 6 1.62 10.54 8.59
C GLU A 6 1.88 9.25 7.82
N ILE A 7 2.38 9.36 6.58
CA ILE A 7 2.58 8.22 5.68
C ILE A 7 4.05 8.12 5.33
N ASP A 8 4.59 6.92 5.46
CA ASP A 8 5.90 6.57 4.91
C ASP A 8 5.76 5.49 3.82
N VAL A 9 6.66 5.54 2.84
CA VAL A 9 6.59 4.67 1.66
C VAL A 9 7.98 4.13 1.39
N ASP A 10 8.11 2.81 1.47
CA ASP A 10 9.33 2.09 1.18
C ASP A 10 9.13 1.13 0.00
N ALA A 11 10.21 0.93 -0.75
CA ALA A 11 10.27 -0.12 -1.76
C ALA A 11 10.64 -1.45 -1.09
N VAL A 12 9.87 -2.49 -1.37
CA VAL A 12 10.13 -3.84 -0.87
C VAL A 12 10.33 -4.82 -2.02
N TYR A 13 11.31 -5.71 -1.86
CA TYR A 13 11.58 -6.76 -2.84
C TYR A 13 10.85 -8.03 -2.45
N CYS A 14 9.74 -8.29 -3.14
CA CYS A 14 8.84 -9.43 -2.95
C CYS A 14 8.00 -9.38 -1.67
N LEU A 15 6.69 -9.58 -1.84
CA LEU A 15 5.71 -9.75 -0.75
C LEU A 15 5.13 -11.18 -0.71
N GLY A 16 5.71 -12.11 -1.48
CA GLY A 16 5.16 -13.46 -1.64
C GLY A 16 3.75 -13.53 -2.26
N ASN A 17 3.25 -12.42 -2.82
CA ASN A 17 1.87 -12.27 -3.30
C ASN A 17 1.76 -12.22 -4.83
N CYS A 18 2.62 -12.95 -5.54
CA CYS A 18 2.75 -12.86 -7.01
C CYS A 18 1.44 -13.17 -7.75
N GLY A 19 0.65 -14.15 -7.28
CA GLY A 19 -0.63 -14.51 -7.90
C GLY A 19 -1.71 -13.42 -7.80
N LEU A 20 -1.50 -12.42 -6.94
CA LEU A 20 -2.37 -11.25 -6.78
C LEU A 20 -1.60 -9.95 -7.00
N SER A 21 -0.56 -9.95 -7.84
CA SER A 21 0.13 -8.70 -8.22
C SER A 21 -0.83 -7.73 -8.94
N PRO A 22 -0.58 -6.41 -8.87
CA PRO A 22 0.37 -5.69 -8.02
C PRO A 22 -0.03 -5.73 -6.54
N ALA A 23 0.95 -5.69 -5.62
CA ALA A 23 0.72 -5.81 -4.19
C ALA A 23 1.44 -4.72 -3.39
N VAL A 24 0.80 -4.26 -2.32
CA VAL A 24 1.35 -3.34 -1.31
C VAL A 24 1.13 -3.92 0.09
N MET A 25 1.91 -3.48 1.08
CA MET A 25 1.70 -3.81 2.48
C MET A 25 1.55 -2.51 3.28
N VAL A 26 0.54 -2.45 4.13
CA VAL A 26 0.32 -1.34 5.07
C VAL A 26 0.17 -1.95 6.45
N ASP A 27 0.98 -1.51 7.41
CA ASP A 27 0.97 -1.97 8.81
C ASP A 27 0.91 -3.49 8.96
N GLY A 28 1.74 -4.20 8.16
CA GLY A 28 1.83 -5.66 8.17
C GLY A 28 0.72 -6.39 7.39
N LYS A 29 -0.27 -5.67 6.86
CA LYS A 29 -1.36 -6.25 6.06
C LYS A 29 -1.11 -6.08 4.57
N THR A 30 -1.10 -7.21 3.85
CA THR A 30 -0.88 -7.26 2.40
C THR A 30 -2.19 -7.05 1.63
N TYR A 31 -2.15 -6.19 0.63
CA TYR A 31 -3.25 -5.89 -0.29
C TYR A 31 -2.80 -6.24 -1.71
N GLY A 32 -3.56 -7.10 -2.40
CA GLY A 32 -3.28 -7.52 -3.77
C GLY A 32 -4.26 -6.94 -4.81
N ARG A 33 -3.96 -7.15 -6.09
CA ARG A 33 -4.68 -6.62 -7.26
C ARG A 33 -4.84 -5.10 -7.15
N MET A 34 -3.77 -4.42 -6.77
CA MET A 34 -3.76 -2.98 -6.60
C MET A 34 -3.82 -2.26 -7.95
N THR A 35 -4.56 -1.16 -7.94
CA THR A 35 -4.62 -0.14 -8.99
C THR A 35 -4.41 1.21 -8.32
N ALA A 36 -4.14 2.26 -9.09
CA ALA A 36 -4.03 3.63 -8.54
C ALA A 36 -5.28 3.99 -7.72
N ALA A 37 -6.48 3.79 -8.28
CA ALA A 37 -7.74 4.08 -7.58
C ALA A 37 -7.91 3.29 -6.26
N ARG A 38 -7.45 2.04 -6.20
CA ARG A 38 -7.48 1.24 -4.95
C ARG A 38 -6.46 1.72 -3.93
N ALA A 39 -5.30 2.19 -4.39
CA ALA A 39 -4.31 2.81 -3.52
C ALA A 39 -4.86 4.11 -2.93
N ASP A 40 -5.49 4.96 -3.75
CA ASP A 40 -6.11 6.20 -3.28
C ASP A 40 -7.16 5.93 -2.18
N SER A 41 -8.10 5.01 -2.42
CA SER A 41 -9.10 4.63 -1.41
C SER A 41 -8.48 4.01 -0.15
N LEU A 42 -7.37 3.26 -0.29
CA LEU A 42 -6.65 2.71 0.86
C LEU A 42 -6.01 3.82 1.69
N LEU A 43 -5.40 4.82 1.05
CA LEU A 43 -4.75 5.96 1.71
C LEU A 43 -5.76 6.88 2.41
N GLU A 44 -6.94 7.09 1.81
CA GLU A 44 -8.05 7.80 2.46
C GLU A 44 -8.49 7.12 3.75
N GLY A 45 -8.55 5.77 3.75
CA GLY A 45 -8.89 5.00 4.94
C GLY A 45 -7.83 4.99 6.05
N ILE A 46 -6.58 5.33 5.72
CA ILE A 46 -5.46 5.42 6.69
C ILE A 46 -5.44 6.80 7.38
N ARG A 47 -5.84 7.86 6.67
CA ARG A 47 -5.85 9.26 7.15
C ARG A 47 -7.01 9.58 8.12
N GLY A 48 -7.75 8.56 8.58
CA GLY A 48 -8.96 8.68 9.40
C GLY A 48 -8.71 8.62 10.90
#